data_AF-A0AAJ2G6A1-F1
#
_entry.id   AF-A0AAJ2G6A1-F1
#
_cell.length_a   1.000
_cell.length_b   1.000
_cell.length_c   1.000
_cell.angle_alpha   90.00
_cell.angle_beta   90.00
_cell.angle_gamma   90.00
#
_symmetry.space_group_name_H-M   'P 1'
#
loop_
_entity.id
_entity.type
_entity.pdbx_description
1 polymer ?
#
loop_
_entity_poly.entity_id
_entity_poly.type
_entity_poly.pdbx_seq_one_letter_code
_entity_poly.pdbx_strand_id
1 'polypeptide(L)' 'MTTITLQVPDSLGEHQNDTVRFIGAKLYESGKLSLGQAAEMAGLPKRTFAELLGDYGVSLLNYPVSEIAADAKRI' A
#
# COMPACT_ATOMS: atom_id res chain seq x y z
N MET A 1 -11.21 13.88 4.43
CA MET A 1 -11.20 12.48 3.93
C MET A 1 -12.40 12.32 3.01
N THR A 2 -12.25 11.53 1.94
CA THR A 2 -13.34 11.22 1.00
C THR A 2 -13.67 9.74 1.14
N THR A 3 -14.96 9.40 1.23
CA THR A 3 -15.41 8.01 1.37
C THR A 3 -15.85 7.46 0.01
N ILE A 4 -15.36 6.26 -0.32
CA ILE A 4 -15.76 5.50 -1.50
C ILE A 4 -16.39 4.20 -1.00
N THR A 5 -17.56 3.85 -1.53
CA THR A 5 -18.26 2.59 -1.20
C THR A 5 -18.02 1.57 -2.30
N LEU A 6 -17.54 0.38 -1.93
CA LEU A 6 -17.29 -0.74 -2.83
C LEU A 6 -18.19 -1.91 -2.43
N GLN A 7 -18.86 -2.50 -3.42
CA GLN A 7 -19.53 -3.79 -3.25
C GLN A 7 -18.49 -4.89 -3.48
N VAL A 8 -18.26 -5.73 -2.47
CA VAL A 8 -17.31 -6.85 -2.52
C VAL A 8 -18.04 -8.14 -2.18
N PRO A 9 -17.55 -9.31 -2.61
CA PRO A 9 -18.08 -10.59 -2.15
C PRO A 9 -18.08 -10.69 -0.62
N ASP A 10 -19.06 -11.39 -0.05
CA ASP A 10 -19.24 -11.51 1.41
C ASP A 10 -17.97 -12.03 2.11
N SER A 11 -17.23 -12.94 1.47
CA SER A 11 -15.96 -13.47 1.98
C SER A 11 -14.89 -12.39 2.24
N LEU A 12 -14.89 -11.31 1.44
CA LEU A 12 -14.00 -10.17 1.66
C LEU A 12 -14.53 -9.20 2.73
N GLY A 13 -15.85 -9.16 2.90
CA GLY A 13 -16.51 -8.41 3.96
C GLY A 13 -16.21 -8.99 5.35
N GLU A 14 -16.20 -10.31 5.49
CA GLU A 14 -15.81 -11.02 6.72
C GLU A 14 -14.38 -10.70 7.16
N HIS A 15 -13.50 -10.37 6.19
CA HIS A 15 -12.11 -9.99 6.41
C HIS A 15 -11.84 -8.51 6.14
N GLN A 16 -12.78 -7.62 6.48
CA GLN A 16 -12.73 -6.19 6.13
C GLN A 16 -11.36 -5.53 6.36
N ASN A 17 -10.75 -5.72 7.52
CA ASN A 17 -9.46 -5.09 7.84
C ASN A 17 -8.33 -5.59 6.93
N ASP A 18 -8.29 -6.88 6.63
CA ASP A 18 -7.28 -7.46 5.73
C ASP A 18 -7.49 -7.00 4.29
N THR A 19 -8.75 -6.98 3.84
CA THR A 19 -9.14 -6.44 2.53
C THR A 19 -8.70 -4.99 2.36
N VAL A 20 -8.95 -4.13 3.36
CA VAL A 20 -8.54 -2.71 3.31
C VAL A 20 -7.03 -2.56 3.29
N ARG A 21 -6.30 -3.34 4.09
CA ARG A 21 -4.83 -3.35 4.11
C ARG A 21 -4.26 -3.78 2.76
N PHE A 22 -4.81 -4.84 2.16
CA PHE A 22 -4.42 -5.32 0.84
C PHE A 22 -4.63 -4.26 -0.24
N ILE A 23 -5.81 -3.61 -0.25
CA ILE A 23 -6.10 -2.51 -1.19
C ILE A 23 -5.11 -1.36 -0.98
N GLY A 24 -4.85 -0.95 0.26
CA GLY A 24 -3.86 0.07 0.58
C GLY A 24 -2.47 -0.29 0.06
N ALA A 25 -2.05 -1.55 0.22
CA ALA A 25 -0.76 -2.04 -0.25
C ALA A 25 -0.65 -2.00 -1.78
N LYS A 26 -1.70 -2.41 -2.51
CA LYS A 26 -1.73 -2.37 -3.98
C LYS A 26 -1.84 -0.96 -4.55
N LEU A 27 -2.51 -0.06 -3.86
CA LEU A 27 -2.55 1.36 -4.22
C LEU A 27 -1.21 2.05 -3.95
N TYR A 28 -0.48 1.65 -2.91
CA TYR A 28 0.90 2.06 -2.70
C TYR A 28 1.81 1.52 -3.79
N GLU A 29 1.76 0.21 -4.08
CA GLU A 29 2.55 -0.44 -5.14
C GLU A 29 2.38 0.22 -6.51
N SER A 30 1.16 0.67 -6.83
CA SER A 30 0.86 1.37 -8.09
C SER A 30 1.19 2.87 -8.09
N GLY A 31 1.79 3.39 -7.00
CA GLY A 31 2.15 4.80 -6.85
C GLY A 31 0.96 5.75 -6.69
N LYS A 32 -0.27 5.23 -6.49
CA LYS A 32 -1.48 6.03 -6.30
C LYS A 32 -1.60 6.60 -4.90
N LEU A 33 -1.02 5.91 -3.92
CA LEU A 33 -0.90 6.38 -2.55
C LEU A 33 0.56 6.45 -2.14
N SER A 34 0.90 7.49 -1.37
CA SER A 34 2.13 7.47 -0.57
C SER A 34 2.02 6.43 0.54
N LEU A 35 3.15 6.00 1.08
CA LEU A 35 3.21 5.06 2.21
C LEU A 35 2.36 5.53 3.40
N GLY A 36 2.34 6.85 3.67
CA GLY A 36 1.54 7.44 4.75
C GLY A 36 0.03 7.37 4.49
N GLN A 37 -0.40 7.68 3.26
CA GLN A 37 -1.82 7.62 2.89
C GLN A 37 -2.35 6.19 2.87
N ALA A 38 -1.53 5.23 2.42
CA ALA A 38 -1.88 3.81 2.46
C ALA A 38 -1.97 3.28 3.90
N ALA A 39 -1.06 3.71 4.78
CA ALA A 39 -1.13 3.38 6.20
C ALA A 39 -2.37 3.97 6.89
N GLU A 40 -2.72 5.22 6.58
CA GLU A 40 -3.93 5.88 7.08
C GLU A 40 -5.19 5.15 6.61
N MET A 41 -5.26 4.77 5.32
CA MET A 41 -6.35 3.96 4.78
C MET A 41 -6.47 2.61 5.50
N ALA A 42 -5.35 1.98 5.83
CA ALA A 42 -5.30 0.71 6.56
C ALA A 42 -5.59 0.85 8.07
N GLY A 43 -5.73 2.07 8.61
CA GLY A 43 -5.89 2.32 10.04
C GLY A 43 -4.64 1.93 10.85
N LEU A 44 -3.46 1.95 10.23
CA LEU A 44 -2.21 1.50 10.84
C LEU A 44 -1.19 2.65 10.96
N PRO A 45 -0.30 2.61 11.97
CA PRO A 45 0.88 3.47 11.99
C PRO A 45 1.75 3.23 10.74
N LYS A 46 2.37 4.30 10.21
CA LYS A 46 3.21 4.22 8.99
C LYS A 46 4.28 3.13 9.05
N ARG A 47 4.92 2.94 10.21
CA ARG A 47 5.95 1.89 10.41
C ARG A 47 5.36 0.49 10.33
N THR A 48 4.26 0.25 11.04
CA THR A 48 3.54 -1.03 11.03
C THR A 48 3.06 -1.40 9.62
N PHE A 49 2.53 -0.42 8.88
CA PHE A 49 2.12 -0.65 7.49
C PHE A 49 3.31 -0.99 6.59
N ALA A 50 4.46 -0.33 6.77
CA ALA A 50 5.68 -0.61 6.00
C ALA A 50 6.19 -2.04 6.19
N GLU A 51 6.13 -2.58 7.41
CA GLU A 51 6.48 -3.97 7.72
C GLU A 51 5.51 -4.94 7.04
N LEU A 52 4.22 -4.61 7.05
CA LEU A 52 3.13 -5.42 6.49
C LEU A 52 3.10 -5.45 4.95
N LEU A 53 3.77 -4.51 4.26
CA LEU A 53 3.90 -4.57 2.79
C LEU A 53 4.57 -5.86 2.31
N GLY A 54 5.52 -6.39 3.09
CA GLY A 54 6.21 -7.64 2.78
C GLY A 54 5.26 -8.84 2.72
N ASP A 55 4.25 -8.86 3.59
CA ASP A 55 3.26 -9.95 3.67
C ASP A 55 2.36 -10.00 2.43
N TYR A 56 2.14 -8.86 1.76
CA TYR A 56 1.40 -8.77 0.51
C TYR A 56 2.28 -8.82 -0.75
N GLY A 57 3.57 -9.13 -0.60
CA GLY A 57 4.53 -9.18 -1.70
C GLY A 57 4.81 -7.82 -2.34
N VAL A 58 4.53 -6.73 -1.63
CA VAL A 58 4.76 -5.36 -2.10
C VAL A 58 6.13 -4.89 -1.60
N SER A 59 6.97 -4.44 -2.52
CA SER A 59 8.27 -3.89 -2.15
C SER A 59 8.10 -2.57 -1.39
N LEU A 60 8.81 -2.44 -0.26
CA LEU A 60 8.88 -1.19 0.51
C LEU A 60 9.51 -0.04 -0.29
N LEU A 61 10.33 -0.37 -1.29
CA LEU A 61 10.83 0.59 -2.25
C LEU A 61 9.82 0.70 -3.39
N ASN A 62 8.82 1.58 -3.23
CA ASN A 62 8.03 2.07 -4.37
C ASN A 62 8.83 3.11 -5.17
N TYR A 63 10.05 2.72 -5.55
CA TYR A 63 10.85 3.45 -6.51
C TYR A 63 10.65 2.76 -7.85
N PRO A 64 10.14 3.43 -8.89
CA PRO A 64 10.18 2.86 -10.22
C PRO A 64 11.65 2.56 -10.55
N VAL A 65 11.91 1.39 -11.14
CA VAL A 65 13.28 0.91 -11.47
C VAL A 65 14.09 1.99 -12.22
N SER A 66 13.41 2.82 -13.01
CA SER A 66 13.98 3.97 -13.72
C SER A 66 14.60 5.04 -12.79
N GLU A 67 14.03 5.28 -11.61
CA GLU A 67 14.55 6.25 -10.65
C GLU A 67 15.70 5.66 -9.82
N ILE A 68 15.68 4.37 -9.49
CA ILE A 68 16.80 3.67 -8.83
C ILE A 68 18.06 3.74 -9.71
N ALA A 69 17.91 3.51 -11.02
CA ALA A 69 19.01 3.59 -11.97
C ALA A 69 19.58 5.01 -12.12
N ALA A 70 18.74 6.04 -11.93
CA ALA A 70 19.16 7.44 -12.02
C ALA A 70 19.96 7.87 -10.77
N ASP A 71 19.60 7.38 -9.59
CA ASP A 71 20.33 7.67 -8.34
C ASP A 71 21.64 6.88 -8.26
N ALA A 72 21.66 5.62 -8.68
CA ALA A 72 22.88 4.81 -8.76
C ALA A 72 23.94 5.38 -9.72
N LYS A 73 23.56 6.23 -10.68
CA LYS A 73 24.48 6.95 -11.57
C LYS A 73 25.07 8.23 -10.97
N ARG A 74 24.57 8.68 -9.82
CA ARG A 74 25.00 9.91 -9.14
C ARG A 74 25.92 9.68 -7.93
N ILE A 75 26.26 8.43 -7.65
CA ILE A 75 27.24 7.96 -6.66
C ILE A 75 28.44 7.36 -7.38
#